data_AF-A0A519RN44-F1
#
_entry.id   AF-A0A519RN44-F1
#
_cell.length_a   1.000
_cell.length_b   1.000
_cell.length_c   1.000
_cell.angle_alpha   90.00
_cell.angle_beta   90.00
_cell.angle_gamma   90.00
#
_symmetry.space_group_name_H-M   'P 1'
#
loop_
_entity.id
_entity.type
_entity.pdbx_description
1 polymer ?
#
loop_
_entity_poly.entity_id
_entity_poly.type
_entity_poly.pdbx_seq_one_letter_code
_entity_poly.pdbx_strand_id
1 'polypeptide(L)'
;MFEWEKLGRIYNPHDFEDRPEWMFEFAQAPSTVIFDDFVRVYLGTRPKRDPNGQYVTYTSFIDLDRNNLFNIINIAKEPVLQ
;
A
#
# COMPACT_ATOMS: atom_id res chain seq x y z
N MET A 1 -7.58 4.88 29.22
CA MET A 1 -6.51 4.28 28.39
C MET A 1 -7.18 3.77 27.13
N PHE A 2 -6.61 3.97 25.94
CA PHE A 2 -7.22 3.46 24.71
C PHE A 2 -7.10 1.93 24.66
N GLU A 3 -8.19 1.24 24.30
CA GLU A 3 -8.21 -0.19 24.04
C GLU A 3 -8.05 -0.42 22.54
N TRP A 4 -7.08 -1.26 22.17
CA TRP A 4 -6.76 -1.54 20.78
C TRP A 4 -7.18 -2.96 20.43
N GLU A 5 -7.96 -3.10 19.36
CA GLU A 5 -8.28 -4.39 18.77
C GLU A 5 -7.32 -4.68 17.61
N LYS A 6 -6.72 -5.88 17.60
CA LYS A 6 -5.86 -6.33 16.49
C LYS A 6 -6.73 -6.94 15.39
N LEU A 7 -7.00 -6.17 14.34
CA LEU A 7 -7.86 -6.61 13.24
C LEU A 7 -7.15 -7.51 12.22
N GLY A 8 -5.87 -7.27 11.91
CA GLY A 8 -5.11 -8.07 10.95
C GLY A 8 -4.26 -7.25 9.98
N ARG A 9 -3.86 -7.87 8.86
CA ARG A 9 -3.06 -7.26 7.79
C ARG A 9 -3.93 -7.03 6.56
N ILE A 10 -3.97 -5.79 6.07
CA ILE A 10 -4.78 -5.41 4.90
C ILE A 10 -4.02 -5.67 3.59
N TYR A 11 -2.74 -5.29 3.53
CA TYR A 11 -1.96 -5.33 2.29
C TYR A 11 -0.54 -5.83 2.55
N ASN A 12 -0.03 -6.61 1.60
CA ASN A 12 1.36 -7.00 1.48
C ASN A 12 1.71 -7.15 -0.01
N PRO A 13 2.73 -6.46 -0.53
CA PRO A 13 3.10 -6.58 -1.94
C PRO A 13 3.43 -8.03 -2.32
N HIS A 14 3.95 -8.85 -1.39
CA HIS A 14 4.28 -10.26 -1.66
C HIS A 14 3.07 -11.17 -1.86
N ASP A 15 1.85 -10.70 -1.58
CA ASP A 15 0.63 -11.49 -1.81
C ASP A 15 0.21 -11.45 -3.30
N PHE A 16 0.92 -10.67 -4.15
CA PHE A 16 0.69 -10.55 -5.60
C PHE A 16 1.87 -11.13 -6.39
N GLU A 17 1.61 -12.13 -7.25
CA GLU A 17 2.65 -12.75 -8.09
C GLU A 17 3.21 -11.75 -9.12
N ASP A 18 2.34 -11.09 -9.89
CA ASP A 18 2.69 -10.16 -10.97
C ASP A 18 2.86 -8.71 -10.52
N ARG A 19 3.45 -8.48 -9.34
CA ARG A 19 3.65 -7.11 -8.84
C ARG A 19 4.71 -6.36 -9.65
N PRO A 20 4.49 -5.06 -9.94
CA PRO A 20 5.45 -4.27 -10.71
C PRO A 20 6.72 -4.01 -9.90
N GLU A 21 7.83 -3.80 -10.61
CA GLU A 21 9.16 -3.65 -10.00
C GLU A 21 9.22 -2.51 -8.98
N TRP A 22 8.55 -1.39 -9.22
CA TRP A 22 8.52 -0.24 -8.32
C TRP A 22 7.71 -0.46 -7.03
N MET A 23 6.90 -1.53 -6.99
CA MET A 23 6.01 -1.92 -5.87
C MET A 23 6.35 -3.32 -5.35
N PHE A 24 7.64 -3.65 -5.27
CA PHE A 24 8.08 -5.02 -5.00
C PHE A 24 8.18 -5.36 -3.51
N GLU A 25 8.62 -4.41 -2.68
CA GLU A 25 8.86 -4.57 -1.25
C GLU A 25 8.19 -3.47 -0.43
N PHE A 26 7.77 -3.86 0.77
CA PHE A 26 7.22 -3.00 1.82
C PHE A 26 5.91 -2.27 1.51
N ALA A 27 5.26 -1.80 2.57
CA ALA A 27 4.17 -0.85 2.55
C ALA A 27 4.34 0.07 3.77
N GLN A 28 4.78 1.30 3.55
CA GLN A 28 5.30 2.16 4.60
C GLN A 28 4.54 3.48 4.71
N ALA A 29 4.61 4.10 5.89
CA ALA A 29 4.05 5.43 6.17
C ALA A 29 2.63 5.63 5.60
N PRO A 30 1.65 4.78 5.98
CA PRO A 30 0.32 4.86 5.42
C PRO A 30 -0.35 6.19 5.78
N SER A 31 -1.03 6.78 4.80
CA SER A 31 -1.85 7.99 4.98
C SER A 31 -3.19 7.79 4.28
N THR A 32 -4.28 8.07 5.00
CA THR A 32 -5.62 7.67 4.57
C THR A 32 -6.49 8.87 4.21
N VAL A 33 -7.23 8.76 3.10
CA VAL A 33 -8.26 9.71 2.67
C VAL A 33 -9.57 8.94 2.48
N ILE A 34 -10.64 9.42 3.09
CA ILE A 34 -11.97 8.80 2.99
C ILE A 34 -12.73 9.49 1.86
N PHE A 35 -13.12 8.73 0.84
CA PHE A 35 -14.03 9.16 -0.22
C PHE A 35 -15.45 8.62 0.07
N ASP A 36 -16.41 9.04 -0.75
CA ASP A 36 -17.80 8.59 -0.60
C ASP A 36 -17.93 7.06 -0.78
N ASP A 37 -17.25 6.50 -1.79
CA ASP A 37 -17.40 5.09 -2.16
C ASP A 37 -16.27 4.17 -1.65
N PHE A 38 -15.12 4.73 -1.26
CA PHE A 38 -13.93 3.96 -0.89
C PHE A 38 -13.03 4.69 0.10
N VAL A 39 -12.11 3.96 0.71
CA VAL A 39 -11.05 4.53 1.53
C VAL A 39 -9.71 4.35 0.82
N ARG A 40 -9.06 5.45 0.43
CA ARG A 40 -7.73 5.40 -0.18
C ARG A 40 -6.67 5.43 0.91
N VAL A 41 -5.74 4.48 0.86
CA VAL A 41 -4.53 4.48 1.69
C VAL A 41 -3.34 4.69 0.78
N TYR A 42 -2.73 5.86 0.86
CA TYR A 42 -1.41 6.13 0.28
C TYR A 42 -0.34 5.46 1.11
N LEU A 43 0.66 4.86 0.46
CA LEU A 43 1.73 4.15 1.12
C LEU A 43 3.00 4.21 0.28
N GLY A 44 4.16 4.21 0.94
CA GLY A 44 5.45 4.06 0.29
C GLY A 44 5.73 2.59 -0.03
N THR A 45 6.05 2.30 -1.29
CA THR A 45 6.57 1.01 -1.74
C THR A 45 7.96 1.18 -2.31
N ARG A 46 8.70 0.08 -2.41
CA ARG A 46 10.09 0.10 -2.89
C ARG A 46 10.30 -0.98 -3.93
N PRO A 47 11.15 -0.73 -4.94
CA PRO A 47 11.74 -1.83 -5.69
C PRO A 47 12.72 -2.59 -4.79
N LYS A 48 13.27 -3.67 -5.34
CA LYS A 48 14.45 -4.29 -4.75
C LYS A 48 15.54 -3.23 -4.59
N ARG A 49 16.34 -3.36 -3.54
CA ARG A 49 17.54 -2.54 -3.35
C ARG A 49 18.43 -2.54 -4.59
N ASP A 50 19.05 -1.41 -4.86
CA ASP A 50 20.04 -1.27 -5.92
C ASP A 50 21.33 -2.08 -5.60
N PRO A 51 22.31 -2.15 -6.52
CA PRO A 51 23.58 -2.84 -6.27
C PRO A 51 24.39 -2.28 -5.09
N ASN A 52 24.14 -1.04 -4.67
CA ASN A 52 24.77 -0.42 -3.50
C ASN A 52 24.00 -0.68 -2.20
N GLY A 53 22.88 -1.42 -2.26
CA GLY A 53 22.02 -1.70 -1.12
C GLY A 53 21.04 -0.58 -0.77
N GLN A 54 20.90 0.43 -1.63
CA GLN A 54 20.05 1.59 -1.40
C GLN A 54 18.63 1.36 -1.93
N TYR A 55 17.67 2.08 -1.33
CA TYR A 55 16.28 2.05 -1.71
C TYR A 55 15.81 3.41 -2.23
N VAL A 56 15.06 3.38 -3.33
CA VAL A 56 14.14 4.46 -3.71
C VAL A 56 12.75 4.11 -3.21
N THR A 57 11.99 5.10 -2.74
CA THR A 57 10.59 4.91 -2.32
C THR A 57 9.68 5.59 -3.32
N TYR A 58 8.70 4.85 -3.82
CA TYR A 58 7.62 5.36 -4.65
C TYR A 58 6.34 5.46 -3.84
N THR A 59 5.59 6.54 -4.03
CA THR A 59 4.24 6.65 -3.47
C THR A 59 3.28 5.82 -4.31
N SER A 60 2.59 4.89 -3.66
CA SER A 60 1.49 4.08 -4.21
C SER A 60 0.19 4.41 -3.47
N PHE A 61 -0.90 3.78 -3.90
CA PHE A 61 -2.13 3.71 -3.13
C PHE A 61 -2.84 2.38 -3.30
N ILE A 62 -3.65 2.03 -2.30
CA ILE A 62 -4.71 1.04 -2.41
C ILE A 62 -6.05 1.71 -2.08
N ASP A 63 -7.11 1.32 -2.77
CA ASP A 63 -8.48 1.68 -2.39
C ASP A 63 -9.15 0.47 -1.75
N LEU A 64 -9.76 0.71 -0.59
CA LEU A 64 -10.45 -0.29 0.21
C LEU A 64 -11.96 -0.10 0.09
N ASP A 65 -12.70 -1.21 0.05
CA ASP A 65 -14.15 -1.20 0.19
C ASP A 65 -14.54 -0.60 1.55
N ARG A 66 -15.37 0.43 1.53
CA ARG A 66 -15.80 1.13 2.74
C ARG A 66 -16.62 0.25 3.69
N ASN A 67 -17.30 -0.77 3.16
CA ASN A 67 -18.08 -1.73 3.94
C ASN A 67 -17.22 -2.87 4.49
N ASN A 68 -16.04 -3.09 3.92
CA ASN A 68 -15.09 -4.09 4.38
C ASN A 68 -13.65 -3.67 4.05
N LEU A 69 -12.97 -3.07 5.03
CA LEU A 69 -11.61 -2.52 4.84
C LEU A 69 -10.52 -3.58 4.57
N PHE A 70 -10.84 -4.88 4.66
CA PHE A 70 -9.94 -5.96 4.24
C PHE A 70 -10.05 -6.28 2.74
N ASN A 71 -11.04 -5.73 2.05
CA ASN A 71 -11.23 -5.92 0.62
C ASN A 71 -10.57 -4.77 -0.16
N ILE A 72 -9.48 -5.08 -0.85
CA ILE A 72 -8.80 -4.14 -1.74
C ILE A 72 -9.52 -4.15 -3.09
N ILE A 73 -10.12 -3.02 -3.47
CA ILE A 73 -10.90 -2.88 -4.71
C ILE A 73 -10.12 -2.21 -5.84
N ASN A 74 -9.01 -1.55 -5.52
CA ASN A 74 -8.12 -0.94 -6.51
C ASN A 74 -6.70 -0.80 -5.96
N ILE A 75 -5.71 -0.84 -6.85
CA ILE A 75 -4.30 -0.61 -6.55
C ILE A 75 -3.74 0.32 -7.62
N ALA A 76 -2.85 1.22 -7.23
CA ALA A 76 -2.15 2.10 -8.16
C ALA A 76 -1.44 1.29 -9.26
N LYS A 77 -1.69 1.66 -10.52
CA LYS A 77 -1.08 1.00 -11.69
C LYS A 77 0.33 1.51 -11.98
N GLU A 78 0.65 2.70 -11.48
CA GLU A 78 1.93 3.39 -11.62
C GLU A 78 2.19 4.23 -10.35
N PRO A 79 3.45 4.66 -10.09
CA PRO A 79 3.74 5.57 -9.00
C PRO A 79 2.90 6.86 -9.08
N VAL A 80 2.40 7.32 -7.93
CA VAL A 80 1.60 8.55 -7.83
C VAL A 80 2.40 9.79 -8.25
N LEU A 81 3.71 9.77 -8.02
CA LEU A 81 4.65 10.84 -8.39
C LEU A 81 5.90 10.22 -9.05
N GLN A 82 6.43 10.90 -10.07
CA GLN A 82 7.68 10.58 -10.77
C GLN A 82 8.69 11.70 -10.60
#